data_AF-A0A1V1SVI2-F1
#
_entry.id   AF-A0A1V1SVI2-F1
#
_cell.length_a   1.000
_cell.length_b   1.000
_cell.length_c   1.000
_cell.angle_alpha   90.00
_cell.angle_beta   90.00
_cell.angle_gamma   90.00
#
_symmetry.space_group_name_H-M   'P 1'
#
loop_
_entity.id
_entity.type
_entity.pdbx_description
1 polymer ?
#
loop_
_entity_poly.entity_id
_entity_poly.type
_entity_poly.pdbx_seq_one_letter_code
_entity_poly.pdbx_strand_id
1 'polypeptide(L)'
;MSSDGSVIVDTVGSLLANIANSIQDASRTLMFADKRAWGSPEFEQLRLLEETLDEAKRDFQELPSLVNGRFYYENDRKADSLDELRELRNRFEEHSQNLKYWVRAGGPIETEWAAETRWLRRELHRAQCRAVRRIHDDLEGSSSRCLGALIVWRSQQRQEFHPSQPPSHPSPPQPQRQQHSQRMATAMPTISSSEPNSIPSGEIAACNSTGAFQRLGPGNQDIAFVCDFCDGFIVWEDLRSMPSTRQRPATSPESIIENWAATGFTHPRTHSHSNKYPSISGSDSDVELEEGSSNLKFGATPGQTMARGLGPKTELESEEKTIIFPPVAIANHLPPDLGEWQAPLLCPLCDEYYYEEQGSDDMDRVRWTQDERGFESVALLQEHFEWTHASLIPSLANVAPKSSGCEVM
;
A
#
# COMPACT_ATOMS: atom_id res chain seq x y z
N MET A 1 -44.83 20.99 -23.97
CA MET A 1 -43.98 21.03 -25.18
C MET A 1 -42.73 21.82 -24.81
N SER A 2 -41.56 21.22 -24.62
CA SER A 2 -41.21 19.80 -24.72
C SER A 2 -40.43 19.37 -23.49
N SER A 3 -40.86 18.28 -22.87
CA SER A 3 -40.13 17.63 -21.77
C SER A 3 -39.09 16.71 -22.38
N ASP A 4 -37.92 17.26 -22.71
CA ASP A 4 -36.77 16.45 -23.12
C ASP A 4 -36.12 15.87 -21.85
N GLY A 5 -36.80 14.86 -21.30
CA GLY A 5 -36.38 14.13 -20.11
C GLY A 5 -35.23 13.20 -20.43
N SER A 6 -34.08 13.78 -20.81
CA SER A 6 -32.82 13.07 -20.87
C SER A 6 -32.53 12.54 -19.48
N VAL A 7 -32.78 11.24 -19.29
CA VAL A 7 -32.35 10.52 -18.09
C VAL A 7 -30.84 10.65 -18.07
N ILE A 8 -30.32 11.46 -17.14
CA ILE A 8 -28.87 11.57 -16.92
C ILE A 8 -28.43 10.21 -16.37
N VAL A 9 -27.96 9.34 -17.27
CA VAL A 9 -27.43 8.04 -16.91
C VAL A 9 -26.06 8.27 -16.29
N ASP A 10 -26.01 8.23 -14.96
CA ASP A 10 -24.75 8.29 -14.22
C ASP A 10 -23.73 7.30 -14.80
N THR A 11 -22.49 7.75 -14.90
CA THR A 11 -21.31 6.91 -15.05
C THR A 11 -20.30 7.30 -13.97
N VAL A 12 -19.27 6.46 -13.77
CA VAL A 12 -18.12 6.81 -12.93
C VAL A 12 -17.56 8.19 -13.33
N GLY A 13 -17.38 8.44 -14.63
CA GLY A 13 -16.91 9.73 -15.14
C GLY A 13 -17.81 10.93 -14.79
N SER A 14 -19.14 10.79 -14.86
CA SER A 14 -20.05 11.89 -14.52
C SER A 14 -20.13 12.15 -13.01
N LEU A 15 -20.07 11.10 -12.18
CA LEU A 15 -20.07 11.23 -10.73
C LEU A 15 -18.76 11.84 -10.22
N LEU A 16 -17.60 11.42 -10.74
CA LEU A 16 -16.30 12.01 -10.42
C LEU A 16 -16.22 13.49 -10.83
N ALA A 17 -16.83 13.87 -11.96
CA ALA A 17 -16.93 15.28 -12.35
C ALA A 17 -17.76 16.11 -11.35
N ASN A 18 -18.87 15.56 -10.82
CA ASN A 18 -19.70 16.23 -9.81
C ASN A 18 -18.98 16.35 -8.46
N ILE A 19 -18.22 15.31 -8.05
CA ILE A 19 -17.36 15.33 -6.86
C ILE A 19 -16.27 16.41 -7.01
N ALA A 20 -15.54 16.41 -8.14
CA ALA A 20 -14.50 17.40 -8.43
C ALA A 20 -15.05 18.84 -8.43
N ASN A 21 -16.24 19.06 -8.97
CA ASN A 21 -16.92 20.35 -8.90
C ASN A 21 -17.23 20.75 -7.45
N SER A 22 -17.70 19.82 -6.61
CA SER A 22 -18.04 20.07 -5.20
C SER A 22 -16.82 20.43 -4.35
N ILE A 23 -15.69 19.73 -4.56
CA ILE A 23 -14.39 20.06 -3.96
C ILE A 23 -13.91 21.43 -4.45
N GLN A 24 -13.94 21.70 -5.76
CA GLN A 24 -13.48 22.98 -6.29
C GLN A 24 -14.36 24.15 -5.82
N ASP A 25 -15.66 23.92 -5.62
CA ASP A 25 -16.58 24.87 -4.99
C ASP A 25 -16.20 25.18 -3.53
N ALA A 26 -15.80 24.17 -2.77
CA ALA A 26 -15.31 24.33 -1.39
C ALA A 26 -13.99 25.12 -1.37
N SER A 27 -13.01 24.74 -2.21
CA SER A 27 -11.75 25.46 -2.36
C SER A 27 -11.99 26.92 -2.77
N ARG A 28 -12.83 27.18 -3.78
CA ARG A 28 -13.17 28.55 -4.21
C ARG A 28 -13.84 29.35 -3.08
N THR A 29 -14.72 28.72 -2.30
CA THR A 29 -15.40 29.34 -1.15
C THR A 29 -14.39 29.83 -0.11
N LEU A 30 -13.41 28.99 0.27
CA LEU A 30 -12.36 29.38 1.20
C LEU A 30 -11.35 30.36 0.58
N MET A 31 -10.98 30.19 -0.69
CA MET A 31 -10.06 31.08 -1.40
C MET A 31 -10.50 32.55 -1.39
N PHE A 32 -11.81 32.82 -1.46
CA PHE A 32 -12.40 34.16 -1.53
C PHE A 32 -12.96 34.69 -0.19
N ALA A 33 -12.88 33.92 0.90
CA ALA A 33 -13.24 34.40 2.23
C ALA A 33 -12.23 35.43 2.78
N ASP A 34 -12.63 36.20 3.80
CA ASP A 34 -11.70 37.15 4.47
C ASP A 34 -10.67 36.38 5.33
N LYS A 35 -9.40 36.47 4.93
CA LYS A 35 -8.28 35.76 5.55
C LYS A 35 -7.65 36.51 6.72
N ARG A 36 -8.13 37.71 7.06
CA ARG A 36 -7.59 38.55 8.15
C ARG A 36 -7.64 37.91 9.53
N ALA A 37 -8.59 36.99 9.74
CA ALA A 37 -8.81 36.30 11.01
C ALA A 37 -8.39 34.82 10.99
N TRP A 38 -7.81 34.33 9.89
CA TRP A 38 -7.44 32.91 9.75
C TRP A 38 -6.25 32.53 10.62
N GLY A 39 -6.36 31.40 11.30
CA GLY A 39 -5.27 30.68 11.94
C GLY A 39 -4.76 29.53 11.08
N SER A 40 -3.93 28.67 11.69
CA SER A 40 -3.42 27.46 11.02
C SER A 40 -4.51 26.48 10.55
N PRO A 41 -5.62 26.26 11.28
CA PRO A 41 -6.66 25.33 10.85
C PRO A 41 -7.35 25.72 9.54
N GLU A 42 -7.63 27.01 9.33
CA GLU A 42 -8.28 27.50 8.11
C GLU A 42 -7.39 27.35 6.87
N PHE A 43 -6.09 27.62 7.00
CA PHE A 43 -5.12 27.38 5.93
C PHE A 43 -4.89 25.89 5.67
N GLU A 44 -4.87 25.06 6.71
CA GLU A 44 -4.78 23.59 6.59
C GLU A 44 -6.00 23.02 5.87
N GLN A 45 -7.22 23.47 6.19
CA GLN A 45 -8.43 23.03 5.49
C GLN A 45 -8.38 23.36 3.99
N LEU A 46 -7.92 24.56 3.61
CA LEU A 46 -7.75 24.91 2.19
C LEU A 46 -6.71 24.00 1.51
N ARG A 47 -5.56 23.75 2.15
CA ARG A 47 -4.51 22.85 1.64
C ARG A 47 -5.05 21.44 1.41
N LEU A 48 -5.82 20.90 2.37
CA LEU A 48 -6.40 19.56 2.27
C LEU A 48 -7.39 19.42 1.11
N LEU A 49 -8.21 20.44 0.84
CA LEU A 49 -9.12 20.44 -0.31
C LEU A 49 -8.37 20.52 -1.64
N GLU A 50 -7.30 21.31 -1.72
CA GLU A 50 -6.42 21.38 -2.90
C GLU A 50 -5.74 20.02 -3.16
N GLU A 51 -5.18 19.38 -2.13
CA GLU A 51 -4.57 18.05 -2.22
C GLU A 51 -5.60 16.97 -2.62
N THR A 52 -6.80 17.02 -2.05
CA THR A 52 -7.90 16.10 -2.42
C THR A 52 -8.27 16.22 -3.90
N LEU A 53 -8.34 17.45 -4.42
CA LEU A 53 -8.66 17.68 -5.82
C LEU A 53 -7.53 17.24 -6.77
N ASP A 54 -6.27 17.43 -6.37
CA ASP A 54 -5.11 17.06 -7.19
C ASP A 54 -4.81 15.55 -7.17
N GLU A 55 -5.14 14.85 -6.09
CA GLU A 55 -5.17 13.39 -6.02
C GLU A 55 -6.29 12.80 -6.89
N ALA A 56 -7.53 13.29 -6.75
CA ALA A 56 -8.64 12.86 -7.59
C ALA A 56 -8.38 13.06 -9.11
N LYS A 57 -7.72 14.16 -9.49
CA LYS A 57 -7.27 14.37 -10.88
C LYS A 57 -6.20 13.37 -11.33
N ARG A 58 -5.32 12.94 -10.42
CA ARG A 58 -4.23 12.00 -10.69
C ARG A 58 -4.79 10.60 -10.88
N ASP A 59 -5.63 10.15 -9.96
CA ASP A 59 -6.36 8.88 -10.04
C ASP A 59 -7.09 8.76 -11.38
N PHE A 60 -7.85 9.80 -11.75
CA PHE A 60 -8.58 9.87 -13.01
C PHE A 60 -7.69 9.85 -14.28
N GLN A 61 -6.39 10.14 -14.16
CA GLN A 61 -5.41 10.06 -15.25
C GLN A 61 -4.65 8.72 -15.26
N GLU A 62 -4.28 8.20 -14.09
CA GLU A 62 -3.39 7.05 -13.93
C GLU A 62 -4.15 5.72 -13.89
N LEU A 63 -5.24 5.62 -13.12
CA LEU A 63 -6.01 4.38 -12.96
C LEU A 63 -6.57 3.80 -14.28
N PRO A 64 -7.00 4.60 -15.28
CA PRO A 64 -7.35 4.10 -16.61
C PRO A 64 -6.30 3.24 -17.33
N SER A 65 -5.02 3.33 -16.93
CA SER A 65 -3.94 2.52 -17.51
C SER A 65 -3.87 1.09 -16.95
N LEU A 66 -4.57 0.82 -15.84
CA LEU A 66 -4.67 -0.51 -15.21
C LEU A 66 -5.75 -1.39 -15.84
N VAL A 67 -6.62 -0.79 -16.67
CA VAL A 67 -7.68 -1.44 -17.44
C VAL A 67 -7.48 -1.19 -18.94
N ASN A 68 -8.35 -1.71 -19.80
CA ASN A 68 -8.27 -1.55 -21.26
C ASN A 68 -8.52 -0.10 -21.79
N GLY A 69 -8.24 0.91 -20.96
CA GLY A 69 -8.23 2.32 -21.32
C GLY A 69 -9.37 3.15 -20.73
N ARG A 70 -9.17 4.47 -20.78
CA ARG A 70 -10.04 5.51 -20.21
C ARG A 70 -11.51 5.43 -20.62
N PHE A 71 -11.81 4.93 -21.81
CA PHE A 71 -13.18 4.73 -22.26
C PHE A 71 -13.98 3.78 -21.35
N TYR A 72 -13.37 2.68 -20.88
CA TYR A 72 -14.04 1.72 -19.99
C TYR A 72 -14.26 2.31 -18.59
N TYR A 73 -13.27 3.05 -18.07
CA TYR A 73 -13.37 3.68 -16.75
C TYR A 73 -14.39 4.82 -16.71
N GLU A 74 -14.34 5.78 -17.64
CA GLU A 74 -15.28 6.93 -17.64
C GLU A 74 -16.74 6.51 -17.86
N ASN A 75 -16.97 5.42 -18.60
CA ASN A 75 -18.29 4.92 -18.95
C ASN A 75 -18.74 3.72 -18.11
N ASP A 76 -18.03 3.39 -17.01
CA ASP A 76 -18.48 2.35 -16.09
C ASP A 76 -19.84 2.71 -15.48
N ARG A 77 -20.67 1.68 -15.36
CA ARG A 77 -22.07 1.72 -14.90
C ARG A 77 -22.42 0.57 -13.94
N LYS A 78 -21.42 -0.14 -13.41
CA LYS A 78 -21.61 -1.16 -12.37
C LYS A 78 -22.31 -0.52 -11.16
N ALA A 79 -23.37 -1.15 -10.68
CA ALA A 79 -24.22 -0.60 -9.61
C ALA A 79 -23.40 -0.17 -8.40
N ASP A 80 -22.59 -1.09 -7.87
CA ASP A 80 -21.71 -0.86 -6.71
C ASP A 80 -20.75 0.33 -6.91
N SER A 81 -20.16 0.49 -8.11
CA SER A 81 -19.29 1.63 -8.43
C SER A 81 -20.06 2.95 -8.41
N LEU A 82 -21.28 2.96 -8.96
CA LEU A 82 -22.12 4.15 -8.99
C LEU A 82 -22.67 4.50 -7.60
N ASP A 83 -23.02 3.50 -6.79
CA ASP A 83 -23.64 3.72 -5.47
C ASP A 83 -22.61 4.23 -4.44
N GLU A 84 -21.38 3.69 -4.44
CA GLU A 84 -20.27 4.27 -3.65
C GLU A 84 -19.97 5.72 -4.05
N LEU A 85 -19.88 6.01 -5.35
CA LEU A 85 -19.59 7.36 -5.84
C LEU A 85 -20.76 8.34 -5.64
N ARG A 86 -22.01 7.87 -5.62
CA ARG A 86 -23.19 8.68 -5.24
C ARG A 86 -23.15 9.06 -3.77
N GLU A 87 -22.82 8.12 -2.90
CA GLU A 87 -22.68 8.37 -1.46
C GLU A 87 -21.55 9.38 -1.20
N LEU A 88 -20.38 9.17 -1.81
CA LEU A 88 -19.26 10.13 -1.71
C LEU A 88 -19.64 11.51 -2.28
N ARG A 89 -20.33 11.58 -3.42
CA ARG A 89 -20.85 12.84 -3.97
C ARG A 89 -21.71 13.57 -2.95
N ASN A 90 -22.67 12.90 -2.32
CA ASN A 90 -23.54 13.52 -1.30
C ASN A 90 -22.71 14.09 -0.15
N ARG A 91 -21.72 13.35 0.38
CA ARG A 91 -20.86 13.82 1.48
C ARG A 91 -19.97 14.99 1.06
N PHE A 92 -19.40 14.98 -0.14
CA PHE A 92 -18.64 16.14 -0.67
C PHE A 92 -19.53 17.36 -0.91
N GLU A 93 -20.78 17.19 -1.33
CA GLU A 93 -21.76 18.27 -1.47
C GLU A 93 -22.13 18.87 -0.11
N GLU A 94 -22.41 18.03 0.89
CA GLU A 94 -22.68 18.43 2.28
C GLU A 94 -21.48 19.16 2.90
N HIS A 95 -20.28 18.61 2.79
CA HIS A 95 -19.05 19.24 3.29
C HIS A 95 -18.76 20.59 2.64
N SER A 96 -18.92 20.68 1.31
CA SER A 96 -18.84 21.94 0.55
C SER A 96 -19.86 22.96 1.06
N GLN A 97 -21.06 22.51 1.42
CA GLN A 97 -22.13 23.35 1.93
C GLN A 97 -21.89 23.80 3.39
N ASN A 98 -21.32 22.95 4.24
CA ASN A 98 -20.90 23.30 5.61
C ASN A 98 -19.86 24.43 5.59
N LEU A 99 -18.85 24.34 4.73
CA LEU A 99 -17.86 25.40 4.51
C LEU A 99 -18.51 26.69 3.96
N LYS A 100 -19.49 26.58 3.05
CA LYS A 100 -20.30 27.72 2.57
C LYS A 100 -21.14 28.37 3.68
N TYR A 101 -21.62 27.62 4.68
CA TYR A 101 -22.29 28.20 5.85
C TYR A 101 -21.29 28.87 6.79
N TRP A 102 -20.15 28.24 7.08
CA TRP A 102 -19.09 28.80 7.91
C TRP A 102 -18.59 30.16 7.42
N VAL A 103 -18.30 30.33 6.12
CA VAL A 103 -17.88 31.63 5.56
C VAL A 103 -18.92 32.74 5.78
N ARG A 104 -20.20 32.41 5.97
CA ARG A 104 -21.27 33.39 6.25
C ARG A 104 -21.44 33.66 7.75
N ALA A 105 -21.23 32.64 8.59
CA ALA A 105 -21.36 32.76 10.05
C ALA A 105 -20.12 33.42 10.69
N GLY A 106 -18.93 33.12 10.16
CA GLY A 106 -17.65 33.45 10.77
C GLY A 106 -17.34 32.61 12.01
N GLY A 107 -16.21 32.92 12.65
CA GLY A 107 -15.67 32.15 13.77
C GLY A 107 -14.47 31.29 13.37
N PRO A 108 -13.86 30.56 14.31
CA PRO A 108 -12.86 29.54 13.99
C PRO A 108 -13.49 28.43 13.15
N ILE A 109 -12.70 27.71 12.37
CA ILE A 109 -13.16 26.51 11.67
C ILE A 109 -13.19 25.29 12.61
N GLU A 110 -14.16 24.40 12.43
CA GLU A 110 -14.27 23.17 13.21
C GLU A 110 -13.10 22.23 12.88
N THR A 111 -12.42 21.69 13.90
CA THR A 111 -11.23 20.86 13.72
C THR A 111 -11.52 19.51 13.09
N GLU A 112 -12.75 19.00 13.27
CA GLU A 112 -13.22 17.73 12.72
C GLU A 112 -13.27 17.75 11.18
N TRP A 113 -13.55 18.90 10.56
CA TRP A 113 -13.62 19.05 9.10
C TRP A 113 -12.30 18.76 8.40
N ALA A 114 -11.15 18.96 9.07
CA ALA A 114 -9.85 18.56 8.54
C ALA A 114 -9.68 17.03 8.55
N ALA A 115 -10.19 16.34 9.57
CA ALA A 115 -10.20 14.88 9.62
C ALA A 115 -11.17 14.30 8.58
N GLU A 116 -12.37 14.86 8.47
CA GLU A 116 -13.38 14.53 7.47
C GLU A 116 -12.85 14.70 6.04
N THR A 117 -12.13 15.79 5.75
CA THR A 117 -11.51 16.01 4.42
C THR A 117 -10.48 14.93 4.10
N ARG A 118 -9.64 14.53 5.07
CA ARG A 118 -8.68 13.44 4.89
C ARG A 118 -9.38 12.08 4.70
N TRP A 119 -10.49 11.85 5.40
CA TRP A 119 -11.31 10.65 5.25
C TRP A 119 -11.97 10.61 3.86
N LEU A 120 -12.66 11.66 3.45
CA LEU A 120 -13.29 11.80 2.13
C LEU A 120 -12.30 11.61 0.99
N ARG A 121 -11.08 12.14 1.13
CA ARG A 121 -9.97 11.96 0.18
C ARG A 121 -9.57 10.49 0.02
N ARG A 122 -9.33 9.78 1.14
CA ARG A 122 -8.97 8.35 1.12
C ARG A 122 -10.09 7.49 0.54
N GLU A 123 -11.34 7.74 0.92
CA GLU A 123 -12.47 6.96 0.41
C GLU A 123 -12.77 7.25 -1.06
N LEU A 124 -12.52 8.47 -1.55
CA LEU A 124 -12.58 8.77 -2.99
C LEU A 124 -11.50 8.03 -3.79
N HIS A 125 -10.27 7.96 -3.27
CA HIS A 125 -9.20 7.16 -3.88
C HIS A 125 -9.59 5.68 -3.94
N ARG A 126 -10.06 5.12 -2.82
CA ARG A 126 -10.49 3.72 -2.70
C ARG A 126 -11.66 3.37 -3.60
N ALA A 127 -12.72 4.18 -3.63
CA ALA A 127 -13.87 3.94 -4.51
C ALA A 127 -13.46 3.92 -5.99
N GLN A 128 -12.51 4.76 -6.39
CA GLN A 128 -11.94 4.72 -7.75
C GLN A 128 -11.12 3.44 -7.98
N CYS A 129 -10.22 3.06 -7.07
CA CYS A 129 -9.45 1.81 -7.16
C CYS A 129 -10.35 0.56 -7.19
N ARG A 130 -11.43 0.52 -6.40
CA ARG A 130 -12.46 -0.55 -6.44
C ARG A 130 -13.23 -0.56 -7.76
N ALA A 131 -13.63 0.58 -8.29
CA ALA A 131 -14.28 0.65 -9.60
C ALA A 131 -13.37 0.09 -10.72
N VAL A 132 -12.07 0.44 -10.69
CA VAL A 132 -11.06 -0.07 -11.64
C VAL A 132 -10.88 -1.58 -11.48
N ARG A 133 -10.80 -2.10 -10.26
CA ARG A 133 -10.79 -3.54 -9.99
C ARG A 133 -12.02 -4.22 -10.59
N ARG A 134 -13.23 -3.72 -10.34
CA ARG A 134 -14.45 -4.35 -10.87
C ARG A 134 -14.50 -4.40 -12.40
N ILE A 135 -13.89 -3.42 -13.08
CA ILE A 135 -13.72 -3.41 -14.54
C ILE A 135 -12.67 -4.44 -14.97
N HIS A 136 -11.56 -4.55 -14.23
CA HIS A 136 -10.52 -5.56 -14.47
C HIS A 136 -11.05 -7.00 -14.32
N ASP A 137 -11.79 -7.27 -13.24
CA ASP A 137 -12.37 -8.59 -12.93
C ASP A 137 -13.40 -9.05 -14.00
N ASP A 138 -14.09 -8.10 -14.68
CA ASP A 138 -14.94 -8.41 -15.84
C ASP A 138 -14.15 -8.71 -17.13
N LEU A 139 -12.95 -8.15 -17.27
CA LEU A 139 -12.15 -8.18 -18.51
C LEU A 139 -11.19 -9.37 -18.56
N GLU A 140 -10.47 -9.64 -17.46
CA GLU A 140 -9.54 -10.77 -17.36
C GLU A 140 -10.21 -12.03 -16.78
N GLY A 141 -11.47 -11.92 -16.32
CA GLY A 141 -12.09 -12.87 -15.42
C GLY A 141 -11.60 -12.68 -13.98
N SER A 142 -12.12 -13.46 -13.03
CA SER A 142 -11.62 -13.45 -11.66
C SER A 142 -10.20 -14.04 -11.61
N SER A 143 -9.19 -13.19 -11.75
CA SER A 143 -7.81 -13.48 -11.35
C SER A 143 -7.81 -14.06 -9.94
N SER A 144 -6.92 -15.01 -9.65
CA SER A 144 -6.69 -15.43 -8.26
C SER A 144 -6.25 -14.22 -7.43
N ARG A 145 -5.21 -13.51 -7.88
CA ARG A 145 -4.68 -12.32 -7.22
C ARG A 145 -5.61 -11.11 -7.40
N CYS A 146 -5.78 -10.35 -6.32
CA CYS A 146 -6.34 -9.00 -6.34
C CYS A 146 -5.57 -8.10 -7.35
N LEU A 147 -6.25 -7.13 -7.97
CA LEU A 147 -5.59 -6.16 -8.86
C LEU A 147 -4.41 -5.44 -8.18
N GLY A 148 -4.55 -5.09 -6.90
CA GLY A 148 -3.46 -4.54 -6.10
C GLY A 148 -2.24 -5.48 -6.02
N ALA A 149 -2.48 -6.78 -5.74
CA ALA A 149 -1.43 -7.79 -5.74
C ALA A 149 -0.75 -7.93 -7.11
N LEU A 150 -1.53 -7.92 -8.20
CA LEU A 150 -1.00 -7.96 -9.57
C LEU A 150 -0.09 -6.76 -9.88
N ILE A 151 -0.39 -5.56 -9.38
CA ILE A 151 0.45 -4.36 -9.59
C ILE A 151 1.83 -4.55 -8.95
N VAL A 152 1.88 -5.03 -7.69
CA VAL A 152 3.13 -5.26 -6.97
C VAL A 152 3.90 -6.45 -7.58
N TRP A 153 3.23 -7.55 -7.89
CA TRP A 153 3.83 -8.71 -8.56
C TRP A 153 4.45 -8.33 -9.92
N ARG A 154 3.70 -7.60 -10.77
CA ARG A 154 4.22 -7.06 -12.05
C ARG A 154 5.44 -6.14 -11.83
N SER A 155 5.56 -5.47 -10.67
CA SER A 155 6.73 -4.65 -10.31
C SER A 155 7.95 -5.47 -9.88
N GLN A 156 7.72 -6.60 -9.18
CA GLN A 156 8.77 -7.55 -8.82
C GLN A 156 9.35 -8.24 -10.05
N GLN A 157 8.51 -8.80 -10.94
CA GLN A 157 8.99 -9.46 -12.16
C GLN A 157 9.85 -8.53 -13.03
N ARG A 158 9.46 -7.25 -13.17
CA ARG A 158 10.27 -6.26 -13.91
C ARG A 158 11.66 -6.00 -13.33
N GLN A 159 11.88 -6.26 -12.04
CA GLN A 159 13.19 -6.14 -11.39
C GLN A 159 14.02 -7.41 -11.58
N GLU A 160 13.40 -8.61 -11.55
CA GLU A 160 14.09 -9.88 -11.83
C GLU A 160 14.65 -9.93 -13.27
N PHE A 161 13.86 -9.52 -14.26
CA PHE A 161 14.27 -9.54 -15.68
C PHE A 161 15.21 -8.39 -16.09
N HIS A 162 15.71 -7.58 -15.16
CA HIS A 162 16.63 -6.49 -15.46
C HIS A 162 18.03 -6.65 -14.81
N PRO A 163 18.72 -7.81 -14.99
CA PRO A 163 20.09 -7.96 -14.50
C PRO A 163 21.00 -6.94 -15.19
N SER A 164 21.90 -6.37 -14.39
CA SER A 164 22.89 -5.34 -14.74
C SER A 164 23.40 -5.43 -16.18
N GLN A 165 23.16 -4.39 -16.99
CA GLN A 165 23.84 -4.26 -18.29
C GLN A 165 25.36 -4.28 -18.04
N PRO A 166 26.13 -5.16 -18.72
CA PRO A 166 27.58 -5.01 -18.74
C PRO A 166 27.94 -3.69 -19.44
N PRO A 167 28.98 -2.97 -19.00
CA PRO A 167 29.34 -1.67 -19.56
C PRO A 167 29.63 -1.79 -21.05
N SER A 168 28.81 -1.13 -21.88
CA SER A 168 28.92 -1.20 -23.32
C SER A 168 30.15 -0.47 -23.84
N HIS A 169 30.96 -1.17 -24.64
CA HIS A 169 32.12 -0.61 -25.32
C HIS A 169 31.71 0.49 -26.33
N PRO A 170 32.61 1.46 -26.61
CA PRO A 170 32.27 2.66 -27.37
C PRO A 170 31.98 2.41 -28.85
N SER A 171 30.93 3.06 -29.36
CA SER A 171 30.53 3.04 -30.76
C SER A 171 31.55 3.70 -31.71
N PRO A 172 31.67 3.23 -32.97
CA PRO A 172 32.50 3.87 -33.99
C PRO A 172 31.87 5.19 -34.53
N PRO A 173 32.67 6.08 -35.13
CA PRO A 173 32.25 7.47 -35.40
C PRO A 173 31.38 7.63 -36.66
N GLN A 174 30.33 8.45 -36.55
CA GLN A 174 29.63 9.04 -37.71
C GLN A 174 30.17 10.45 -38.04
N PRO A 175 30.22 10.85 -39.33
CA PRO A 175 30.79 12.12 -39.75
C PRO A 175 29.87 13.32 -39.50
N GLN A 176 30.50 14.47 -39.26
CA GLN A 176 29.87 15.74 -38.89
C GLN A 176 29.00 16.35 -40.00
N ARG A 177 27.94 17.06 -39.60
CA ARG A 177 27.49 18.26 -40.31
C ARG A 177 27.26 19.41 -39.32
N GLN A 178 27.85 20.56 -39.64
CA GLN A 178 28.07 21.68 -38.73
C GLN A 178 26.82 22.55 -38.53
N GLN A 179 26.66 23.09 -37.31
CA GLN A 179 26.34 24.51 -37.08
C GLN A 179 26.84 24.94 -35.70
N HIS A 180 26.99 26.26 -35.49
CA HIS A 180 28.06 26.82 -34.64
C HIS A 180 27.54 27.99 -33.78
N SER A 181 27.76 27.98 -32.46
CA SER A 181 28.14 29.16 -31.65
C SER A 181 28.39 28.88 -30.16
N GLN A 182 29.68 28.68 -29.83
CA GLN A 182 30.45 29.30 -28.73
C GLN A 182 29.76 29.76 -27.42
N ARG A 183 30.17 29.16 -26.28
CA ARG A 183 30.92 29.87 -25.21
C ARG A 183 31.66 28.88 -24.27
N MET A 184 32.92 29.16 -23.96
CA MET A 184 33.71 28.52 -22.88
C MET A 184 33.75 29.48 -21.65
N ALA A 185 34.16 29.15 -20.41
CA ALA A 185 34.82 27.98 -19.79
C ALA A 185 34.24 27.77 -18.34
N THR A 186 34.74 27.00 -17.36
CA THR A 186 36.08 26.40 -17.10
C THR A 186 35.99 25.14 -16.21
N ALA A 187 37.14 24.57 -15.83
CA ALA A 187 37.39 23.31 -15.13
C ALA A 187 37.15 23.26 -13.60
N MET A 188 36.77 22.08 -13.08
CA MET A 188 37.65 21.14 -12.33
C MET A 188 36.89 19.85 -11.95
N PRO A 189 37.53 18.67 -11.89
CA PRO A 189 36.85 17.40 -11.59
C PRO A 189 36.89 17.05 -10.10
N THR A 190 35.72 16.89 -9.48
CA THR A 190 35.61 16.31 -8.13
C THR A 190 35.57 14.79 -8.23
N ILE A 191 36.47 14.12 -7.51
CA ILE A 191 36.45 12.67 -7.32
C ILE A 191 35.23 12.34 -6.46
N SER A 192 34.13 11.91 -7.08
CA SER A 192 32.98 11.36 -6.37
C SER A 192 33.24 9.89 -6.03
N SER A 193 33.42 9.62 -4.75
CA SER A 193 33.43 8.28 -4.17
C SER A 193 32.20 7.48 -4.61
N SER A 194 32.44 6.23 -5.01
CA SER A 194 31.38 5.24 -5.26
C SER A 194 30.59 4.97 -3.97
N GLU A 195 29.34 5.43 -3.90
CA GLU A 195 28.41 4.93 -2.89
C GLU A 195 27.91 3.52 -3.28
N PRO A 196 27.72 2.61 -2.31
CA PRO A 196 27.32 1.24 -2.58
C PRO A 196 25.80 1.08 -2.71
N ASN A 197 25.37 0.40 -3.78
CA ASN A 197 24.09 -0.31 -3.93
C ASN A 197 22.81 0.45 -3.55
N SER A 198 22.37 1.34 -4.43
CA SER A 198 20.95 1.75 -4.48
C SER A 198 20.14 0.80 -5.37
N ILE A 199 18.91 0.49 -4.90
CA ILE A 199 17.69 0.00 -5.58
C ILE A 199 17.07 -1.24 -4.88
N PRO A 200 16.08 -0.98 -4.01
CA PRO A 200 14.85 -1.78 -3.87
C PRO A 200 13.59 -0.90 -4.03
N SER A 201 13.70 0.23 -4.74
CA SER A 201 12.69 1.30 -4.74
C SER A 201 11.37 0.91 -5.44
N GLY A 202 11.44 0.09 -6.50
CA GLY A 202 10.30 -0.16 -7.39
C GLY A 202 9.19 -1.03 -6.80
N GLU A 203 9.52 -1.96 -5.91
CA GLU A 203 8.51 -2.80 -5.23
C GLU A 203 7.84 -2.04 -4.08
N ILE A 204 8.61 -1.25 -3.31
CA ILE A 204 8.08 -0.42 -2.22
C ILE A 204 7.16 0.68 -2.79
N ALA A 205 7.56 1.34 -3.89
CA ALA A 205 6.72 2.30 -4.58
C ALA A 205 5.39 1.69 -5.06
N ALA A 206 5.42 0.47 -5.61
CA ALA A 206 4.21 -0.25 -6.03
C ALA A 206 3.32 -0.66 -4.85
N CYS A 207 3.89 -1.01 -3.69
CA CYS A 207 3.11 -1.26 -2.47
C CYS A 207 2.40 0.01 -1.99
N ASN A 208 3.12 1.14 -1.96
CA ASN A 208 2.58 2.43 -1.55
C ASN A 208 1.53 3.01 -2.52
N SER A 209 1.46 2.52 -3.77
CA SER A 209 0.39 2.84 -4.73
C SER A 209 -0.73 1.79 -4.77
N THR A 210 -0.68 0.79 -3.88
CA THR A 210 -1.64 -0.32 -3.79
C THR A 210 -2.48 -0.28 -2.52
N GLY A 211 -2.01 0.44 -1.50
CA GLY A 211 -2.57 0.47 -0.17
C GLY A 211 -1.67 1.18 0.82
N ALA A 212 -2.12 1.26 2.06
CA ALA A 212 -1.41 1.92 3.14
C ALA A 212 -1.25 1.00 4.36
N PHE A 213 -0.15 1.17 5.10
CA PHE A 213 0.02 0.55 6.40
C PHE A 213 -0.70 1.37 7.49
N GLN A 214 -1.48 0.67 8.31
CA GLN A 214 -2.19 1.22 9.46
C GLN A 214 -1.80 0.42 10.71
N ARG A 215 -1.89 1.05 11.89
CA ARG A 215 -1.72 0.35 13.16
C ARG A 215 -3.07 -0.07 13.69
N LEU A 216 -3.13 -1.28 14.24
CA LEU A 216 -4.34 -1.87 14.81
C LEU A 216 -4.08 -2.33 16.25
N GLY A 217 -5.18 -2.64 16.93
CA GLY A 217 -5.17 -3.25 18.26
C GLY A 217 -4.92 -2.28 19.43
N PRO A 218 -5.25 -2.68 20.66
CA PRO A 218 -5.02 -1.87 21.85
C PRO A 218 -3.53 -1.54 22.04
N GLY A 219 -3.19 -0.26 21.98
CA GLY A 219 -1.80 0.20 22.11
C GLY A 219 -0.96 0.09 20.83
N ASN A 220 -1.60 0.00 19.66
CA ASN A 220 -0.93 0.15 18.34
C ASN A 220 0.16 -0.90 18.07
N GLN A 221 -0.05 -2.12 18.59
CA GLN A 221 0.92 -3.22 18.58
C GLN A 221 0.97 -3.97 17.24
N ASP A 222 -0.17 -4.05 16.55
CA ASP A 222 -0.28 -4.75 15.27
C ASP A 222 -0.14 -3.76 14.11
N ILE A 223 0.39 -4.24 12.98
CA ILE A 223 0.49 -3.45 11.75
C ILE A 223 -0.24 -4.20 10.64
N ALA A 224 -1.18 -3.54 9.98
CA ALA A 224 -1.90 -4.09 8.84
C ALA A 224 -1.65 -3.27 7.57
N PHE A 225 -1.45 -3.94 6.45
CA PHE A 225 -1.59 -3.32 5.13
C PHE A 225 -3.06 -3.38 4.72
N VAL A 226 -3.63 -2.24 4.33
CA VAL A 226 -5.01 -2.14 3.83
C VAL A 226 -4.95 -1.88 2.32
N CYS A 227 -5.40 -2.82 1.51
CA CYS A 227 -5.34 -2.69 0.05
C CYS A 227 -6.52 -1.86 -0.49
N ASP A 228 -6.22 -0.78 -1.19
CA ASP A 228 -7.24 0.15 -1.70
C ASP A 228 -8.06 -0.42 -2.89
N PHE A 229 -7.66 -1.58 -3.43
CA PHE A 229 -8.38 -2.28 -4.49
C PHE A 229 -9.41 -3.31 -3.98
N CYS A 230 -9.23 -3.88 -2.78
CA CYS A 230 -10.10 -4.94 -2.27
C CYS A 230 -10.57 -4.78 -0.82
N ASP A 231 -10.16 -3.72 -0.12
CA ASP A 231 -10.35 -3.50 1.32
C ASP A 231 -9.84 -4.65 2.21
N GLY A 232 -9.06 -5.57 1.64
CA GLY A 232 -8.45 -6.68 2.35
C GLY A 232 -7.29 -6.23 3.21
N PHE A 233 -7.26 -6.74 4.45
CA PHE A 233 -6.22 -6.46 5.44
C PHE A 233 -5.20 -7.60 5.48
N ILE A 234 -3.90 -7.27 5.39
CA ILE A 234 -2.80 -8.21 5.62
C ILE A 234 -2.15 -7.82 6.95
N VAL A 235 -2.26 -8.65 7.98
CA VAL A 235 -1.87 -8.31 9.37
C VAL A 235 -0.56 -8.96 9.78
N TRP A 236 0.32 -8.16 10.38
CA TRP A 236 1.49 -8.60 11.14
C TRP A 236 1.29 -8.28 12.63
N GLU A 237 1.16 -9.33 13.43
CA GLU A 237 0.94 -9.25 14.88
C GLU A 237 2.21 -8.86 15.65
N ASP A 238 2.03 -8.06 16.71
CA ASP A 238 3.09 -7.65 17.65
C ASP A 238 4.35 -7.12 16.94
N LEU A 239 4.19 -6.10 16.09
CA LEU A 239 5.29 -5.41 15.41
C LEU A 239 5.39 -3.93 15.79
N ARG A 240 6.51 -3.60 16.44
CA ARG A 240 6.88 -2.24 16.82
C ARG A 240 7.13 -1.32 15.64
N SER A 241 7.56 -1.84 14.50
CA SER A 241 7.82 -1.04 13.29
C SER A 241 7.76 -1.91 12.03
N MET A 242 7.28 -1.33 10.92
CA MET A 242 7.22 -2.05 9.65
C MET A 242 8.64 -2.38 9.15
N PRO A 243 8.94 -3.65 8.85
CA PRO A 243 10.25 -4.06 8.37
C PRO A 243 10.37 -3.81 6.87
N SER A 244 10.84 -2.62 6.52
CA SER A 244 11.05 -2.15 5.14
C SER A 244 12.33 -2.70 4.49
N THR A 245 13.08 -3.56 5.18
CA THR A 245 14.39 -4.07 4.74
C THR A 245 14.39 -5.60 4.75
N ARG A 246 14.64 -6.21 3.58
CA ARG A 246 14.88 -7.65 3.44
C ARG A 246 16.12 -8.06 4.24
N GLN A 247 16.11 -9.25 4.86
CA GLN A 247 17.25 -9.76 5.64
C GLN A 247 18.55 -9.88 4.82
N ARG A 248 18.43 -10.03 3.51
CA ARG A 248 19.55 -10.03 2.58
C ARG A 248 19.23 -9.14 1.37
N PRO A 249 20.09 -8.18 0.98
CA PRO A 249 20.00 -7.58 -0.34
C PRO A 249 20.30 -8.65 -1.39
N ALA A 250 19.58 -8.68 -2.51
CA ALA A 250 19.78 -9.67 -3.57
C ALA A 250 21.17 -9.50 -4.22
N THR A 251 22.17 -10.21 -3.69
CA THR A 251 23.57 -10.19 -4.18
C THR A 251 23.83 -11.17 -5.32
N SER A 252 22.86 -12.03 -5.61
CA SER A 252 22.82 -13.02 -6.69
C SER A 252 21.50 -12.85 -7.44
N PRO A 253 21.42 -13.22 -8.73
CA PRO A 253 20.16 -13.25 -9.51
C PRO A 253 19.28 -14.47 -9.16
N GLU A 254 19.49 -15.05 -7.97
CA GLU A 254 18.53 -15.92 -7.29
C GLU A 254 17.31 -15.06 -6.92
N SER A 255 16.11 -15.60 -7.10
CA SER A 255 14.89 -14.80 -7.29
C SER A 255 14.57 -13.86 -6.13
N ILE A 256 13.81 -12.80 -6.41
CA ILE A 256 13.27 -11.88 -5.39
C ILE A 256 12.33 -12.65 -4.44
N ILE A 257 11.78 -13.77 -4.92
CA ILE A 257 10.96 -14.73 -4.18
C ILE A 257 11.79 -15.56 -3.18
N GLU A 258 13.03 -15.94 -3.51
CA GLU A 258 13.92 -16.67 -2.58
C GLU A 258 14.32 -15.83 -1.36
N ASN A 259 14.35 -14.50 -1.48
CA ASN A 259 14.64 -13.58 -0.36
C ASN A 259 13.35 -13.10 0.34
N TRP A 260 12.40 -14.00 0.61
CA TRP A 260 11.07 -13.70 1.16
C TRP A 260 11.10 -13.09 2.59
N ALA A 261 12.19 -13.23 3.33
CA ALA A 261 12.29 -12.89 4.75
C ALA A 261 12.76 -11.46 5.05
N ALA A 262 12.23 -10.88 6.12
CA ALA A 262 12.60 -9.58 6.68
C ALA A 262 12.72 -9.63 8.21
N THR A 263 13.46 -8.68 8.78
CA THR A 263 13.65 -8.55 10.24
C THR A 263 12.65 -7.54 10.80
N GLY A 264 11.69 -8.02 11.58
CA GLY A 264 10.80 -7.23 12.43
C GLY A 264 11.28 -7.16 13.88
N PHE A 265 10.71 -6.22 14.65
CA PHE A 265 10.95 -6.08 16.10
C PHE A 265 9.63 -6.10 16.85
N THR A 266 9.52 -6.92 17.89
CA THR A 266 8.29 -7.03 18.69
C THR A 266 8.17 -5.91 19.74
N HIS A 267 6.96 -5.74 20.30
CA HIS A 267 6.81 -5.00 21.53
C HIS A 267 7.36 -5.82 22.71
N PRO A 268 7.90 -5.16 23.75
CA PRO A 268 8.32 -5.87 24.95
C PRO A 268 7.12 -6.53 25.64
N ARG A 269 7.18 -7.84 25.88
CA ARG A 269 6.15 -8.60 26.59
C ARG A 269 5.92 -8.03 27.99
N THR A 270 4.91 -7.18 28.14
CA THR A 270 4.38 -6.78 29.44
C THR A 270 3.59 -7.95 30.02
N HIS A 271 4.23 -8.72 30.90
CA HIS A 271 3.58 -9.82 31.61
C HIS A 271 2.43 -9.31 32.49
N SER A 272 1.20 -9.29 31.96
CA SER A 272 -0.05 -9.70 32.62
C SER A 272 -1.30 -9.38 31.80
N HIS A 273 -1.80 -10.34 31.02
CA HIS A 273 -3.24 -10.51 30.87
C HIS A 273 -3.58 -12.00 30.86
N SER A 274 -4.31 -12.46 31.88
CA SER A 274 -4.86 -13.81 31.92
C SER A 274 -6.03 -13.92 30.94
N ASN A 275 -6.12 -15.03 30.20
CA ASN A 275 -7.29 -15.35 29.36
C ASN A 275 -8.61 -15.24 30.14
N LYS A 276 -9.33 -14.14 29.92
CA LYS A 276 -10.76 -13.98 30.16
C LYS A 276 -11.33 -13.04 29.10
N TYR A 277 -11.84 -13.62 28.02
CA TYR A 277 -12.77 -12.91 27.13
C TYR A 277 -14.02 -12.51 27.93
N PRO A 278 -14.40 -11.23 27.96
CA PRO A 278 -15.77 -10.82 28.26
C PRO A 278 -16.61 -10.96 26.99
N SER A 279 -17.83 -11.48 27.11
CA SER A 279 -18.77 -11.59 26.00
C SER A 279 -19.24 -10.23 25.50
N ILE A 280 -19.61 -10.17 24.22
CA ILE A 280 -20.15 -8.99 23.53
C ILE A 280 -21.40 -8.45 24.24
N SER A 281 -21.38 -7.15 24.55
CA SER A 281 -22.56 -6.29 24.62
C SER A 281 -22.12 -4.89 24.18
N GLY A 282 -22.69 -4.38 23.09
CA GLY A 282 -22.10 -3.26 22.36
C GLY A 282 -22.43 -1.87 22.90
N SER A 283 -21.64 -0.90 22.45
CA SER A 283 -21.97 0.51 22.18
C SER A 283 -20.82 1.11 21.37
N ASP A 284 -21.10 2.11 20.53
CA ASP A 284 -20.10 2.82 19.73
C ASP A 284 -18.96 3.41 20.57
N SER A 285 -17.74 3.35 20.04
CA SER A 285 -16.65 4.27 20.41
C SER A 285 -15.61 4.33 19.30
N ASP A 286 -15.25 5.56 18.91
CA ASP A 286 -14.36 5.89 17.81
C ASP A 286 -12.96 5.24 17.89
N VAL A 287 -12.39 4.94 16.72
CA VAL A 287 -10.97 4.59 16.56
C VAL A 287 -10.20 5.90 16.30
N GLU A 288 -9.38 6.32 17.27
CA GLU A 288 -8.54 7.52 17.12
C GLU A 288 -7.49 7.35 16.00
N LEU A 289 -7.65 8.12 14.93
CA LEU A 289 -6.75 8.12 13.76
C LEU A 289 -5.52 9.01 13.99
N GLU A 290 -4.49 8.48 14.64
CA GLU A 290 -3.16 9.11 14.73
C GLU A 290 -2.34 8.87 13.45
N GLU A 291 -2.58 9.67 12.40
CA GLU A 291 -1.73 9.70 11.19
C GLU A 291 -0.38 10.39 11.45
N GLY A 292 0.60 9.62 11.89
CA GLY A 292 1.99 10.04 12.00
C GLY A 292 2.63 10.40 10.65
N SER A 293 2.51 11.66 10.23
CA SER A 293 3.13 12.18 9.00
C SER A 293 4.67 12.17 9.10
N SER A 294 5.31 11.13 8.55
CA SER A 294 6.76 10.94 8.60
C SER A 294 7.46 11.17 7.26
N ASN A 295 7.52 12.43 6.83
CA ASN A 295 8.48 12.89 5.82
C ASN A 295 9.90 12.97 6.46
N LEU A 296 10.51 11.81 6.75
CA LEU A 296 11.82 11.74 7.41
C LEU A 296 12.98 11.80 6.41
N LYS A 297 13.52 13.01 6.23
CA LYS A 297 14.87 13.20 5.67
C LYS A 297 15.92 12.73 6.69
N PHE A 298 16.54 11.59 6.44
CA PHE A 298 17.64 11.07 7.26
C PHE A 298 18.93 11.85 6.99
N GLY A 299 19.20 12.87 7.81
CA GLY A 299 20.49 13.56 7.87
C GLY A 299 21.37 12.95 8.96
N ALA A 300 22.45 12.27 8.56
CA ALA A 300 23.44 11.77 9.50
C ALA A 300 24.38 12.91 9.99
N THR A 301 24.58 13.02 11.30
CA THR A 301 25.61 13.90 11.89
C THR A 301 26.29 13.17 13.05
N PRO A 302 27.60 12.86 12.98
CA PRO A 302 28.29 12.13 14.04
C PRO A 302 28.86 13.07 15.12
N GLY A 303 28.64 12.69 16.38
CA GLY A 303 29.56 13.01 17.48
C GLY A 303 29.31 14.28 18.30
N GLN A 304 28.73 14.10 19.49
CA GLN A 304 29.43 14.47 20.73
C GLN A 304 28.83 13.81 21.98
N THR A 305 29.68 13.07 22.70
CA THR A 305 29.40 12.47 24.00
C THR A 305 29.47 13.50 25.12
N MET A 306 28.47 13.53 26.01
CA MET A 306 28.68 13.75 27.45
C MET A 306 27.67 12.93 28.25
N ALA A 307 28.15 12.22 29.27
CA ALA A 307 27.36 11.29 30.07
C ALA A 307 27.05 11.87 31.45
N ARG A 308 25.79 11.77 31.91
CA ARG A 308 25.45 11.78 33.35
C ARG A 308 24.04 11.25 33.59
N GLY A 309 23.88 10.30 34.52
CA GLY A 309 22.56 9.86 35.03
C GLY A 309 22.34 8.35 34.94
N LEU A 310 22.93 7.59 35.87
CA LEU A 310 22.59 6.18 36.08
C LEU A 310 21.29 6.07 36.90
N GLY A 311 20.17 5.90 36.20
CA GLY A 311 19.04 5.14 36.72
C GLY A 311 19.07 3.72 36.14
N PRO A 312 18.40 2.73 36.74
CA PRO A 312 18.23 1.43 36.12
C PRO A 312 17.33 1.58 34.90
N LYS A 313 17.95 1.75 33.72
CA LYS A 313 17.25 1.47 32.47
C LYS A 313 17.04 -0.04 32.44
N THR A 314 15.84 -0.48 32.79
CA THR A 314 15.25 -1.62 32.10
C THR A 314 15.11 -1.20 30.64
N GLU A 315 16.17 -1.41 29.88
CA GLU A 315 16.06 -1.55 28.43
C GLU A 315 15.14 -2.75 28.25
N LEU A 316 13.88 -2.46 27.94
CA LEU A 316 12.90 -3.46 27.57
C LEU A 316 13.34 -3.98 26.21
N GLU A 317 14.15 -5.04 26.24
CA GLU A 317 14.75 -5.67 25.07
C GLU A 317 13.63 -6.07 24.10
N SER A 318 13.58 -5.42 22.94
CA SER A 318 12.71 -5.81 21.84
C SER A 318 13.31 -7.03 21.15
N GLU A 319 12.52 -8.09 21.01
CA GLU A 319 12.98 -9.33 20.39
C GLU A 319 13.00 -9.15 18.86
N GLU A 320 14.06 -9.64 18.21
CA GLU A 320 14.16 -9.67 16.75
C GLU A 320 13.39 -10.89 16.22
N LYS A 321 12.45 -10.65 15.30
CA LYS A 321 11.59 -11.70 14.72
C LYS A 321 11.76 -11.72 13.20
N THR A 322 12.10 -12.87 12.64
CA THR A 322 11.99 -13.10 11.20
C THR A 322 10.51 -13.11 10.83
N ILE A 323 10.15 -12.37 9.78
CA ILE A 323 8.78 -12.26 9.26
C ILE A 323 8.75 -12.23 7.72
N ILE A 324 7.58 -12.41 7.11
CA ILE A 324 7.43 -12.25 5.65
C ILE A 324 7.63 -10.79 5.23
N PHE A 325 8.56 -10.54 4.31
CA PHE A 325 8.81 -9.23 3.76
C PHE A 325 7.55 -8.66 3.08
N PRO A 326 7.11 -7.42 3.39
CA PRO A 326 5.74 -7.02 3.10
C PRO A 326 5.36 -6.99 1.61
N PRO A 327 6.22 -6.51 0.69
CA PRO A 327 5.99 -6.66 -0.75
C PRO A 327 5.74 -8.08 -1.24
N VAL A 328 6.24 -9.13 -0.58
CA VAL A 328 5.96 -10.53 -0.97
C VAL A 328 4.54 -10.93 -0.58
N ALA A 329 4.10 -10.57 0.63
CA ALA A 329 2.71 -10.79 1.04
C ALA A 329 1.73 -9.97 0.18
N ILE A 330 2.02 -8.68 -0.04
CA ILE A 330 1.16 -7.79 -0.83
C ILE A 330 1.08 -8.27 -2.29
N ALA A 331 2.16 -8.74 -2.91
CA ALA A 331 2.15 -9.27 -4.27
C ALA A 331 1.34 -10.57 -4.46
N ASN A 332 0.95 -11.24 -3.38
CA ASN A 332 0.30 -12.56 -3.43
C ASN A 332 -1.05 -12.61 -2.69
N HIS A 333 -1.63 -11.48 -2.31
CA HIS A 333 -2.94 -11.48 -1.64
C HIS A 333 -4.11 -11.70 -2.60
N LEU A 334 -5.09 -12.46 -2.11
CA LEU A 334 -6.41 -12.66 -2.70
C LEU A 334 -7.35 -11.55 -2.21
N PRO A 335 -8.41 -11.19 -2.94
CA PRO A 335 -9.51 -10.41 -2.36
C PRO A 335 -10.17 -11.22 -1.22
N PRO A 336 -10.62 -10.59 -0.13
CA PRO A 336 -11.34 -11.29 0.93
C PRO A 336 -12.70 -11.81 0.45
N ASP A 337 -13.17 -12.90 1.07
CA ASP A 337 -14.52 -13.45 0.87
C ASP A 337 -15.59 -12.50 1.41
N LEU A 338 -16.84 -12.65 0.95
CA LEU A 338 -17.95 -11.80 1.40
C LEU A 338 -18.22 -11.94 2.91
N GLY A 339 -17.94 -10.87 3.66
CA GLY A 339 -18.09 -10.81 5.12
C GLY A 339 -16.77 -11.01 5.87
N GLU A 340 -15.72 -11.46 5.19
CA GLU A 340 -14.36 -11.48 5.71
C GLU A 340 -13.66 -10.13 5.47
N TRP A 341 -12.68 -9.82 6.31
CA TRP A 341 -11.89 -8.58 6.25
C TRP A 341 -10.41 -8.86 5.99
N GLN A 342 -9.92 -10.02 6.43
CA GLN A 342 -8.54 -10.43 6.27
C GLN A 342 -8.32 -10.98 4.85
N ALA A 343 -7.29 -10.47 4.17
CA ALA A 343 -6.92 -10.90 2.83
C ALA A 343 -6.13 -12.22 2.89
N PRO A 344 -6.61 -13.32 2.29
CA PRO A 344 -5.83 -14.55 2.23
C PRO A 344 -4.62 -14.39 1.29
N LEU A 345 -3.63 -15.28 1.41
CA LEU A 345 -2.34 -15.17 0.73
C LEU A 345 -1.99 -16.43 -0.07
N LEU A 346 -1.53 -16.27 -1.31
CA LEU A 346 -0.93 -17.34 -2.09
C LEU A 346 0.55 -17.53 -1.71
N CYS A 347 1.06 -18.77 -1.82
CA CYS A 347 2.50 -18.99 -1.81
C CYS A 347 3.02 -18.81 -3.25
N PRO A 348 3.90 -17.83 -3.52
CA PRO A 348 4.42 -17.59 -4.87
C PRO A 348 5.24 -18.76 -5.44
N LEU A 349 5.75 -19.67 -4.60
CA LEU A 349 6.51 -20.85 -5.02
C LEU A 349 5.62 -22.07 -5.32
N CYS A 350 4.39 -22.10 -4.80
CA CYS A 350 3.45 -23.21 -4.99
C CYS A 350 2.35 -22.92 -6.02
N ASP A 351 1.98 -21.66 -6.24
CA ASP A 351 0.90 -21.24 -7.15
C ASP A 351 1.12 -21.63 -8.63
N GLU A 352 2.38 -21.85 -9.04
CA GLU A 352 2.74 -22.30 -10.39
C GLU A 352 2.73 -23.84 -10.57
N TYR A 353 2.64 -24.62 -9.49
CA TYR A 353 2.71 -26.09 -9.54
C TYR A 353 1.31 -26.75 -9.68
N TYR A 354 0.97 -27.12 -10.91
CA TYR A 354 -0.19 -27.95 -11.24
C TYR A 354 0.24 -29.41 -11.49
N TYR A 355 -0.60 -30.35 -11.08
CA TYR A 355 -0.58 -31.72 -11.58
C TYR A 355 -1.89 -32.03 -12.29
N GLU A 356 -1.82 -32.86 -13.34
CA GLU A 356 -2.98 -33.34 -14.06
C GLU A 356 -3.42 -34.68 -13.44
N GLU A 357 -4.58 -34.70 -12.79
CA GLU A 357 -5.13 -35.92 -12.21
C GLU A 357 -6.02 -36.61 -13.26
N GLN A 358 -5.79 -37.90 -13.50
CA GLN A 358 -6.43 -38.60 -14.62
C GLN A 358 -7.86 -39.05 -14.26
N GLY A 359 -8.79 -38.10 -14.35
CA GLY A 359 -10.24 -38.31 -14.25
C GLY A 359 -10.81 -39.15 -15.39
N SER A 360 -12.05 -39.61 -15.23
CA SER A 360 -12.65 -40.62 -16.12
C SER A 360 -13.35 -40.09 -17.39
N ASP A 361 -13.25 -38.79 -17.69
CA ASP A 361 -13.62 -38.24 -19.02
C ASP A 361 -13.02 -36.84 -19.29
N ASP A 362 -12.66 -36.06 -18.26
CA ASP A 362 -11.89 -34.81 -18.38
C ASP A 362 -10.61 -34.84 -17.52
N MET A 363 -9.59 -34.10 -17.95
CA MET A 363 -8.28 -33.99 -17.27
C MET A 363 -8.29 -32.78 -16.32
N ASP A 364 -8.65 -33.01 -15.06
CA ASP A 364 -8.68 -31.96 -14.05
C ASP A 364 -7.25 -31.54 -13.64
N ARG A 365 -6.97 -30.23 -13.72
CA ARG A 365 -5.71 -29.62 -13.29
C ARG A 365 -5.82 -29.17 -11.84
N VAL A 366 -5.19 -29.91 -10.94
CA VAL A 366 -5.20 -29.65 -9.51
C VAL A 366 -3.90 -28.96 -9.10
N ARG A 367 -3.98 -27.91 -8.26
CA ARG A 367 -2.78 -27.26 -7.69
C ARG A 367 -2.18 -28.15 -6.59
N TRP A 368 -0.86 -28.31 -6.59
CA TRP A 368 -0.17 -29.34 -5.80
C TRP A 368 -0.35 -29.22 -4.28
N THR A 369 -0.53 -28.01 -3.73
CA THR A 369 -0.40 -27.76 -2.28
C THR A 369 -1.25 -26.62 -1.71
N GLN A 370 -2.06 -25.94 -2.53
CA GLN A 370 -2.80 -24.76 -2.10
C GLN A 370 -4.25 -24.81 -2.57
N ASP A 371 -5.17 -24.87 -1.60
CA ASP A 371 -6.60 -24.62 -1.81
C ASP A 371 -6.79 -23.27 -2.52
N GLU A 372 -7.85 -23.14 -3.34
CA GLU A 372 -8.14 -21.90 -4.09
C GLU A 372 -8.26 -20.66 -3.20
N ARG A 373 -8.54 -20.86 -1.90
CA ARG A 373 -8.70 -19.85 -0.84
C ARG A 373 -7.38 -19.33 -0.26
N GLY A 374 -6.24 -19.95 -0.54
CA GLY A 374 -4.94 -19.52 0.00
C GLY A 374 -4.76 -19.73 1.51
N PHE A 375 -3.74 -19.08 2.09
CA PHE A 375 -3.48 -19.06 3.54
C PHE A 375 -4.23 -17.90 4.20
N GLU A 376 -4.95 -18.15 5.28
CA GLU A 376 -5.76 -17.13 5.98
C GLU A 376 -4.93 -15.99 6.61
N SER A 377 -3.64 -16.22 6.91
CA SER A 377 -2.79 -15.24 7.59
C SER A 377 -1.33 -15.26 7.17
N VAL A 378 -0.63 -14.15 7.45
CA VAL A 378 0.83 -14.02 7.30
C VAL A 378 1.55 -15.08 8.15
N ALA A 379 1.04 -15.40 9.33
CA ALA A 379 1.62 -16.42 10.21
C ALA A 379 1.56 -17.83 9.60
N LEU A 380 0.42 -18.21 9.00
CA LEU A 380 0.29 -19.50 8.32
C LEU A 380 1.13 -19.59 7.05
N LEU A 381 1.20 -18.51 6.26
CA LEU A 381 2.11 -18.46 5.11
C LEU A 381 3.58 -18.54 5.56
N GLN A 382 3.93 -17.93 6.69
CA GLN A 382 5.29 -17.95 7.23
C GLN A 382 5.67 -19.36 7.68
N GLU A 383 4.79 -20.02 8.43
CA GLU A 383 4.95 -21.42 8.82
C GLU A 383 5.12 -22.32 7.58
N HIS A 384 4.33 -22.10 6.52
CA HIS A 384 4.48 -22.82 5.26
C HIS A 384 5.85 -22.60 4.59
N PHE A 385 6.37 -21.36 4.55
CA PHE A 385 7.74 -21.10 4.08
C PHE A 385 8.79 -21.79 4.96
N GLU A 386 8.62 -21.78 6.28
CA GLU A 386 9.56 -22.36 7.25
C GLU A 386 9.62 -23.90 7.19
N TRP A 387 8.51 -24.58 6.89
CA TRP A 387 8.50 -26.05 6.70
C TRP A 387 8.81 -26.48 5.26
N THR A 388 8.25 -25.81 4.26
CA THR A 388 8.24 -26.29 2.86
C THR A 388 9.40 -25.72 2.04
N HIS A 389 9.83 -24.51 2.37
CA HIS A 389 10.85 -23.76 1.65
C HIS A 389 12.06 -23.42 2.55
N ALA A 390 12.26 -24.22 3.61
CA ALA A 390 13.32 -24.07 4.61
C ALA A 390 14.74 -23.92 4.03
N SER A 391 15.00 -24.54 2.88
CA SER A 391 16.26 -24.43 2.13
C SER A 391 16.58 -23.01 1.65
N LEU A 392 15.57 -22.14 1.57
CA LEU A 392 15.68 -20.72 1.22
C LEU A 392 15.87 -19.83 2.47
N ILE A 393 16.03 -20.41 3.66
CA ILE A 393 16.22 -19.70 4.93
C ILE A 393 17.64 -19.96 5.47
N PRO A 394 18.62 -19.06 5.20
CA PRO A 394 20.00 -19.27 5.66
C PRO A 394 20.14 -19.36 7.18
N SER A 395 19.23 -18.76 7.95
CA SER A 395 19.31 -18.67 9.41
C SER A 395 18.93 -19.98 10.13
N LEU A 396 18.02 -20.78 9.55
CA LEU A 396 17.59 -22.06 10.14
C LEU A 396 18.52 -23.24 9.80
N ALA A 397 19.40 -23.10 8.80
CA ALA A 397 20.40 -24.12 8.45
C ALA A 397 21.35 -24.49 9.61
N ASN A 398 21.47 -23.62 10.63
CA ASN A 398 22.26 -23.87 11.85
C ASN A 398 21.43 -24.29 13.07
N VAL A 399 20.09 -24.36 12.99
CA VAL A 399 19.20 -24.84 14.05
C VAL A 399 18.69 -26.23 13.68
N ALA A 400 19.62 -27.16 13.47
CA ALA A 400 19.28 -28.57 13.44
C ALA A 400 18.66 -28.96 14.80
N PRO A 401 17.53 -29.69 14.84
CA PRO A 401 17.02 -30.22 16.10
C PRO A 401 18.10 -31.13 16.69
N LYS A 402 18.50 -30.86 17.95
CA LYS A 402 19.37 -31.78 18.69
C LYS A 402 18.66 -33.13 18.75
N SER A 403 19.21 -34.11 18.04
CA SER A 403 18.69 -35.47 18.05
C SER A 403 18.75 -36.04 19.46
N SER A 404 17.61 -36.04 20.15
CA SER A 404 17.40 -36.94 21.28
C SER A 404 17.43 -38.36 20.72
N GLY A 405 18.55 -39.05 20.92
CA GLY A 405 18.76 -40.38 20.36
C GLY A 405 17.70 -41.36 20.84
N CYS A 406 16.93 -41.92 19.90
CA CYS A 406 16.21 -43.16 20.14
C CYS A 406 17.22 -44.30 20.15
N GLU A 407 17.70 -44.66 21.33
CA GLU A 407 18.47 -45.89 21.55
C GLU A 407 17.51 -47.08 21.45
N VAL A 408 17.68 -47.91 20.41
CA VAL A 408 16.90 -49.13 20.22
C VAL A 408 17.58 -50.26 21.01
N MET A 409 16.83 -50.87 21.94
CA MET A 409 17.10 -52.21 22.50
C MET A 409 16.11 -53.22 21.90
#